data_AF-A0A3C1VEQ1-F1
#
_entry.id   AF-A0A3C1VEQ1-F1
#
_cell.length_a   1.000
_cell.length_b   1.000
_cell.length_c   1.000
_cell.angle_alpha   90.00
_cell.angle_beta   90.00
_cell.angle_gamma   90.00
#
_symmetry.space_group_name_H-M   'P 1'
#
loop_
_entity.id
_entity.type
_entity.pdbx_description
1 polymer ?
#
loop_
_entity_poly.entity_id
_entity_poly.type
_entity_poly.pdbx_seq_one_letter_code
_entity_poly.pdbx_strand_id
1 'polypeptide(L)' 'MKILLTTTSFQDTPGAHHDLLAQTGWEIIHARGPLNEADTLALVGDVDGYICGEDAI' A
#
# COMPACT_ATOMS: atom_id res chain seq x y z
N MET A 1 -3.66 11.80 5.18
CA MET A 1 -3.70 11.15 3.86
C MET A 1 -3.80 9.67 4.08
N LYS A 2 -4.70 9.00 3.36
CA LYS A 2 -4.97 7.57 3.44
C LYS A 2 -4.26 6.88 2.28
N ILE A 3 -3.36 5.96 2.57
CA ILE A 3 -2.50 5.31 1.56
C ILE A 3 -2.77 3.81 1.56
N LEU A 4 -3.14 3.25 0.40
CA LEU A 4 -3.19 1.80 0.22
C LEU A 4 -1.77 1.28 -0.01
N LEU A 5 -1.35 0.29 0.76
CA LEU A 5 -0.06 -0.38 0.63
C LEU A 5 -0.29 -1.86 0.36
N THR A 6 0.04 -2.32 -0.85
CA THR A 6 -0.15 -3.72 -1.28
C THR A 6 1.16 -4.47 -1.50
N THR A 7 2.24 -3.75 -1.84
CA THR A 7 3.53 -4.39 -2.10
C THR A 7 4.09 -5.07 -0.85
N THR A 8 4.48 -6.33 -0.98
CA THR A 8 5.10 -7.10 0.10
C THR A 8 6.52 -6.61 0.40
N SER A 9 7.21 -5.98 -0.54
CA SER A 9 8.56 -5.44 -0.28
C SER A 9 8.55 -4.35 0.80
N PHE A 10 7.55 -3.49 0.84
CA PHE A 10 7.42 -2.44 1.87
C PHE A 10 6.76 -2.91 3.17
N GLN A 11 6.35 -4.19 3.23
CA GLN A 11 5.69 -4.77 4.41
C GLN A 11 6.57 -5.82 5.08
N ASP A 12 7.16 -6.71 4.27
CA ASP A 12 7.85 -7.91 4.72
C ASP A 12 9.39 -7.72 4.72
N THR A 13 9.94 -6.71 4.05
CA THR A 13 11.39 -6.48 3.99
C THR A 13 11.83 -5.40 4.96
N PRO A 14 12.59 -5.71 6.03
CA PRO A 14 13.08 -4.69 6.95
C PRO A 14 13.94 -3.64 6.23
N GLY A 15 13.69 -2.36 6.49
CA GLY A 15 14.52 -1.27 5.99
C GLY A 15 14.04 0.12 6.41
N ALA A 16 14.85 1.14 6.10
CA ALA A 16 14.58 2.53 6.49
C ALA A 16 13.26 3.09 5.94
N HIS A 17 12.70 2.47 4.89
CA HIS A 17 11.42 2.85 4.33
C HIS A 17 10.25 2.66 5.33
N HIS A 18 10.35 1.72 6.28
CA HIS A 18 9.35 1.60 7.35
C HIS A 18 9.35 2.82 8.27
N ASP A 19 10.54 3.26 8.71
CA ASP A 19 10.67 4.43 9.58
C ASP A 19 10.26 5.71 8.85
N LEU A 20 10.63 5.84 7.58
CA LEU A 20 10.25 6.98 6.75
C LEU A 20 8.74 7.02 6.53
N LEU A 21 8.10 5.87 6.27
CA LEU A 21 6.65 5.78 6.09
C LEU A 21 5.93 6.14 7.40
N ALA A 22 6.39 5.65 8.54
CA ALA A 22 5.84 6.00 9.85
C ALA A 22 5.96 7.50 10.17
N GLN A 23 7.07 8.15 9.78
CA GLN A 23 7.30 9.58 9.99
C GLN A 23 6.37 10.48 9.17
N THR A 24 5.74 9.98 8.11
CA THR A 24 4.79 10.76 7.30
C THR A 24 3.51 11.13 8.06
N GLY A 25 3.14 10.37 9.09
CA GLY A 25 1.86 10.50 9.77
C GLY A 25 0.66 10.12 8.89
N TRP A 26 0.87 9.39 7.79
CA TRP A 26 -0.21 8.88 6.95
C TRP A 26 -0.94 7.70 7.58
N GLU A 27 -2.23 7.57 7.24
CA GLU A 27 -3.00 6.38 7.55
C GLU A 27 -2.69 5.31 6.49
N ILE A 28 -1.96 4.28 6.87
CA ILE A 28 -1.58 3.20 5.95
C ILE A 28 -2.58 2.05 6.03
N ILE A 29 -3.37 1.85 4.97
CA ILE A 29 -4.20 0.67 4.79
C ILE A 29 -3.34 -0.44 4.20
N HIS A 30 -3.17 -1.52 4.95
CA HIS A 30 -2.39 -2.66 4.47
C HIS A 30 -3.32 -3.67 3.80
N ALA A 31 -2.99 -4.02 2.56
CA ALA A 31 -3.52 -5.18 1.86
C ALA A 31 -2.32 -6.03 1.39
N ARG A 32 -2.49 -7.33 1.20
CA ARG A 32 -1.39 -8.18 0.70
C ARG A 32 -1.59 -8.42 -0.80
N GLY A 33 -0.70 -7.85 -1.61
CA GLY A 33 -0.67 -8.06 -3.05
C GLY A 33 0.04 -9.35 -3.48
N PRO A 34 0.07 -9.65 -4.80
CA PRO A 34 -0.55 -8.84 -5.84
C PRO A 34 -2.08 -8.96 -5.85
N LEU A 35 -2.78 -7.82 -5.87
CA LEU A 35 -4.21 -7.73 -6.05
C LEU A 35 -4.56 -7.84 -7.53
N ASN A 36 -5.76 -8.36 -7.83
CA ASN A 36 -6.36 -8.25 -9.15
C ASN A 36 -7.09 -6.91 -9.32
N GLU A 37 -7.58 -6.62 -10.53
CA GLU A 37 -8.27 -5.37 -10.87
C GLU A 37 -9.50 -5.14 -9.99
N ALA A 38 -10.31 -6.18 -9.75
CA ALA A 38 -11.53 -6.08 -8.95
C ALA A 38 -11.23 -5.76 -7.48
N ASP A 39 -10.25 -6.43 -6.89
CA ASP A 39 -9.82 -6.21 -5.51
C ASP A 39 -9.17 -4.82 -5.36
N THR A 40 -8.40 -4.39 -6.35
CA THR A 40 -7.80 -3.04 -6.39
C THR A 40 -8.90 -1.97 -6.45
N LEU A 41 -9.88 -2.13 -7.34
CA LEU A 41 -10.97 -1.17 -7.51
C LEU A 41 -11.82 -1.01 -6.25
N ALA A 42 -12.04 -2.11 -5.51
CA ALA A 42 -12.79 -2.10 -4.26
C ALA A 42 -12.08 -1.31 -3.14
N LEU A 43 -10.75 -1.19 -3.19
CA LEU A 43 -9.94 -0.56 -2.14
C LEU A 43 -9.47 0.86 -2.50
N VAL A 44 -9.30 1.17 -3.79
CA VAL A 44 -8.68 2.43 -4.24
C VAL A 44 -9.62 3.65 -4.14
N GLY A 45 -10.93 3.44 -4.01
CA GLY A 45 -11.92 4.52 -4.07
C GLY A 45 -11.82 5.57 -2.95
N ASP A 46 -11.32 5.19 -1.77
CA ASP A 46 -11.27 6.03 -0.56
C ASP A 46 -9.85 6.41 -0.14
N VAL A 47 -8.83 6.20 -0.99
CA VAL A 47 -7.42 6.49 -0.67
C VAL A 47 -6.89 7.68 -1.47
N ASP A 48 -6.00 8.44 -0.84
CA ASP A 48 -5.28 9.57 -1.44
C ASP A 48 -4.07 9.10 -2.26
N GLY A 49 -3.61 7.87 -2.06
CA GLY A 49 -2.45 7.31 -2.73
C GLY A 49 -2.37 5.78 -2.66
N TYR A 50 -1.57 5.21 -3.55
CA TYR A 50 -1.41 3.77 -3.70
C TYR A 50 0.06 3.41 -3.89
N ILE A 51 0.62 2.63 -2.97
CA ILE A 51 1.97 2.04 -3.06
C ILE A 51 1.79 0.58 -3.46
N CYS A 52 1.80 0.36 -4.77
CA CYS A 52 1.55 -0.93 -5.39
C CYS A 52 2.83 -1.68 -5.75
N GLY A 53 2.73 -3.00 -5.81
CA GLY A 53 3.82 -3.88 -6.24
C GLY A 53 3.54 -4.42 -7.64
N GLU A 54 3.30 -5.72 -7.69
CA GLU A 54 2.95 -6.46 -8.91
C GLU A 54 1.43 -6.57 -9.12
N ASP A 55 0.65 -5.65 -8.52
CA ASP A 55 -0.81 -5.68 -8.62
C ASP A 55 -1.24 -5.54 -10.10
N ALA A 56 -2.22 -6.34 -10.51
CA ALA A 56 -2.77 -6.32 -11.85
C ALA A 56 -3.86 -5.25 -11.92
N ILE A 57 -3.50 -4.09 -12.46
CA ILE A 57 -4.35 -2.89 -12.61
C ILE A 57 -4.85 -2.79 -14.06
#